data_AF-A0A843S6Q6-F1
#
_entry.id   AF-A0A843S6Q6-F1
#
_cell.length_a   1.000
_cell.length_b   1.000
_cell.length_c   1.000
_cell.angle_alpha   90.00
_cell.angle_beta   90.00
_cell.angle_gamma   90.00
#
_symmetry.space_group_name_H-M   'P 1'
#
loop_
_entity.id
_entity.type
_entity.pdbx_description
1 polymer ?
#
loop_
_entity_poly.entity_id
_entity_poly.type
_entity_poly.pdbx_seq_one_letter_code
_entity_poly.pdbx_strand_id
1 'polypeptide(L)'
;EIERVRARGWADAEGEMEDGLNGAAAPVRDHQGACVAALSVSAPEYRLPRQKLAALGERVRAAADRISAQLGHLPAGPGGTG
;
A
#
# COMPACT_ATOMS: atom_id res chain seq x y z
N GLU A 1 3.20 13.68 -0.67
CA GLU A 1 3.28 12.23 -0.41
C GLU A 1 1.93 11.64 -0.01
N ILE A 2 1.35 12.01 1.13
CA ILE A 2 0.08 11.44 1.63
C ILE A 2 -1.10 11.53 0.63
N GLU A 3 -1.22 12.60 -0.16
CA GLU A 3 -2.25 12.72 -1.20
C GLU A 3 -2.08 11.70 -2.33
N ARG A 4 -0.84 11.40 -2.73
CA ARG A 4 -0.53 10.37 -3.73
C ARG A 4 -0.87 8.98 -3.20
N VAL A 5 -0.53 8.70 -1.94
CA VAL A 5 -0.84 7.44 -1.25
C VAL A 5 -2.34 7.24 -1.18
N ARG A 6 -3.12 8.29 -0.87
CA ARG A 6 -4.59 8.21 -0.85
C ARG A 6 -5.19 7.94 -2.23
N ALA A 7 -4.63 8.53 -3.29
CA ALA A 7 -5.11 8.32 -4.65
C ALA A 7 -4.75 6.93 -5.23
N ARG A 8 -3.57 6.40 -4.88
CA ARG A 8 -3.06 5.12 -5.42
C ARG A 8 -3.40 3.91 -4.55
N GLY A 9 -3.57 4.14 -3.24
CA GLY A 9 -3.80 3.10 -2.23
C GLY A 9 -2.50 2.46 -1.70
N TRP A 10 -1.32 3.01 -2.02
CA TRP A 10 -0.03 2.55 -1.52
C TRP A 10 1.02 3.67 -1.59
N ALA A 11 2.08 3.54 -0.81
CA ALA A 11 3.22 4.45 -0.69
C ALA A 11 4.50 3.76 -1.17
N ASP A 12 5.30 4.47 -1.97
CA ASP A 12 6.69 4.12 -2.19
C ASP A 12 7.55 4.59 -1.00
N ALA A 13 8.49 3.76 -0.58
CA ALA A 13 9.55 4.14 0.35
C ALA A 13 10.88 4.05 -0.44
N GLU A 14 11.23 5.15 -1.10
CA GLU A 14 12.51 5.32 -1.79
C GLU A 14 13.54 5.88 -0.80
N GLY A 15 14.55 5.09 -0.40
CA GLY A 15 15.74 5.58 0.33
C GLY A 15 15.52 6.04 1.78
N GLU A 16 14.38 5.77 2.40
CA GLU A 16 13.96 6.43 3.65
C GLU A 16 14.49 5.82 4.96
N MET A 17 15.37 4.81 4.95
CA MET A 17 15.97 4.33 6.22
C MET A 17 17.47 4.01 6.17
N GLU A 18 18.01 3.52 5.06
CA GLU A 18 19.46 3.30 4.86
C GLU A 18 19.76 3.39 3.36
N ASP A 19 20.89 4.01 2.97
CA ASP A 19 21.35 4.01 1.58
C ASP A 19 21.33 2.56 1.03
N GLY A 20 20.54 2.35 -0.03
CA GLY A 20 20.42 1.05 -0.68
C GLY A 20 19.21 0.18 -0.27
N LEU A 21 18.19 0.72 0.42
CA LEU A 21 16.92 0.02 0.65
C LEU A 21 15.75 0.66 -0.12
N ASN A 22 14.99 -0.17 -0.82
CA ASN A 22 13.74 0.22 -1.49
C ASN A 22 12.57 -0.54 -0.87
N GLY A 23 11.37 0.04 -0.89
CA GLY A 23 10.18 -0.64 -0.42
C GLY A 23 8.87 -0.03 -0.90
N ALA A 24 7.78 -0.74 -0.64
CA ALA A 24 6.43 -0.24 -0.83
C ALA A 24 5.55 -0.65 0.36
N ALA A 25 4.58 0.19 0.70
CA ALA A 25 3.64 -0.06 1.78
C ALA A 25 2.20 0.28 1.36
N ALA A 26 1.22 -0.43 1.90
CA ALA A 26 -0.20 -0.12 1.70
C ALA A 26 -0.96 -0.15 3.03
N PRO A 27 -1.96 0.73 3.22
CA PRO A 27 -2.76 0.76 4.43
C PRO A 27 -3.70 -0.44 4.48
N VAL A 28 -3.88 -0.98 5.68
CA VAL A 28 -4.92 -1.95 6.02
C VAL A 28 -6.04 -1.21 6.72
N ARG A 29 -7.27 -1.40 6.23
CA ARG A 29 -8.46 -0.69 6.71
C ARG A 29 -9.44 -1.63 7.40
N ASP A 30 -10.14 -1.11 8.39
CA ASP A 30 -11.25 -1.81 9.03
C ASP A 30 -12.59 -1.58 8.31
N HIS A 31 -13.66 -2.14 8.88
CA HIS A 31 -15.02 -1.99 8.39
C HIS A 31 -15.54 -0.53 8.38
N GLN A 32 -14.93 0.38 9.11
CA GLN A 32 -15.26 1.81 9.12
C GLN A 32 -14.43 2.59 8.08
N GLY A 33 -13.51 1.92 7.39
CA GLY A 33 -12.55 2.53 6.46
C GLY A 33 -11.37 3.20 7.15
N ALA A 34 -11.25 3.09 8.48
CA ALA A 34 -10.14 3.63 9.23
C ALA A 34 -8.88 2.80 8.97
N CYS A 35 -7.74 3.48 8.78
CA CYS A 35 -6.45 2.81 8.64
C CYS A 35 -6.02 2.29 10.01
N VAL A 36 -6.04 0.97 10.19
CA VAL A 36 -5.73 0.31 11.47
C VAL A 36 -4.35 -0.34 11.50
N ALA A 37 -3.76 -0.58 10.32
CA ALA A 37 -2.39 -1.08 10.17
C ALA A 37 -1.83 -0.69 8.79
N ALA A 38 -0.58 -1.08 8.51
CA ALA A 38 0.03 -1.00 7.18
C ALA A 38 0.81 -2.28 6.89
N LEU A 39 0.72 -2.75 5.65
CA LEU A 39 1.55 -3.84 5.13
C LEU A 39 2.70 -3.24 4.35
N SER A 40 3.94 -3.54 4.73
CA SER A 40 5.14 -3.07 4.03
C SER A 40 6.03 -4.22 3.56
N VAL A 41 6.69 -4.01 2.43
CA VAL A 41 7.72 -4.90 1.89
C VAL A 41 8.92 -4.04 1.54
N SER A 42 10.10 -4.42 2.04
CA SER A 42 11.37 -3.77 1.74
C SER A 42 12.42 -4.79 1.33
N ALA A 43 13.36 -4.35 0.49
CA ALA A 43 14.50 -5.15 0.05
C ALA A 43 15.65 -4.24 -0.39
N PRO A 44 16.89 -4.74 -0.41
CA PRO A 44 18.02 -4.00 -0.97
C PRO A 44 17.76 -3.58 -2.43
N GLU A 45 18.24 -2.40 -2.82
CA GLU A 45 17.99 -1.78 -4.12
C GLU A 45 18.43 -2.65 -5.30
N TYR A 46 19.49 -3.45 -5.14
CA TYR A 46 19.98 -4.35 -6.18
C TYR A 46 19.01 -5.52 -6.44
N ARG A 47 18.17 -5.90 -5.46
CA ARG A 47 17.08 -6.88 -5.64
C ARG A 47 15.78 -6.21 -6.03
N LEU A 48 15.52 -5.03 -5.49
CA LEU A 48 14.33 -4.24 -5.74
C LEU A 48 14.70 -2.87 -6.31
N PRO A 49 15.07 -2.78 -7.60
CA PRO A 49 15.36 -1.50 -8.23
C PRO A 49 14.07 -0.69 -8.40
N ARG A 50 14.20 0.64 -8.46
CA ARG A 50 13.10 1.61 -8.54
C ARG A 50 12.02 1.27 -9.58
N GLN A 51 12.43 0.80 -10.75
CA GLN A 51 11.55 0.34 -11.83
C GLN A 51 10.57 -0.79 -11.43
N LYS A 52 10.86 -1.55 -10.36
CA LYS A 52 9.98 -2.60 -9.83
C LYS A 52 9.07 -2.11 -8.71
N LEU A 53 9.27 -0.91 -8.17
CA LEU A 53 8.48 -0.39 -7.04
C LEU A 53 7.01 -0.26 -7.38
N ALA A 54 6.67 0.21 -8.57
CA ALA A 54 5.27 0.30 -9.00
C ALA A 54 4.58 -1.07 -9.00
N ALA A 55 5.21 -2.09 -9.60
CA ALA A 55 4.67 -3.44 -9.63
C ALA A 55 4.61 -4.09 -8.23
N LEU A 56 5.57 -3.79 -7.35
CA LEU A 56 5.54 -4.22 -5.95
C LEU A 56 4.40 -3.54 -5.20
N GLY A 57 4.26 -2.22 -5.33
CA GLY A 57 3.23 -1.42 -4.69
C GLY A 57 1.83 -1.93 -5.00
N GLU A 58 1.55 -2.28 -6.26
CA GLU A 58 0.29 -2.90 -6.66
C GLU A 58 0.04 -4.26 -5.98
N ARG A 59 1.08 -5.08 -5.82
CA ARG A 59 0.98 -6.38 -5.11
C ARG A 59 0.76 -6.19 -3.62
N VAL A 60 1.47 -5.24 -3.02
CA VAL A 60 1.34 -4.89 -1.60
C VAL A 60 -0.06 -4.34 -1.33
N ARG A 61 -0.57 -3.45 -2.19
CA ARG A 61 -1.96 -2.98 -2.15
C ARG A 61 -2.95 -4.13 -2.22
N ALA A 62 -2.86 -4.99 -3.24
CA ALA A 62 -3.78 -6.12 -3.39
C ALA A 62 -3.73 -7.10 -2.19
N ALA A 63 -2.57 -7.24 -1.54
CA ALA A 63 -2.45 -8.00 -0.31
C ALA A 63 -3.09 -7.29 0.89
N ALA A 64 -2.86 -6.00 1.06
CA ALA A 64 -3.49 -5.18 2.10
C ALA A 64 -5.02 -5.11 1.94
N ASP A 65 -5.53 -5.05 0.71
CA ASP A 65 -6.96 -5.06 0.39
C ASP A 65 -7.60 -6.38 0.83
N ARG A 66 -6.93 -7.52 0.62
CA ARG A 66 -7.42 -8.83 1.09
C ARG A 66 -7.50 -8.90 2.61
N ILE A 67 -6.51 -8.36 3.32
CA ILE A 67 -6.54 -8.27 4.78
C ILE A 67 -7.67 -7.34 5.22
N SER A 68 -7.82 -6.20 4.55
CA SER A 68 -8.88 -5.23 4.85
C SER A 68 -10.27 -5.85 4.66
N ALA A 69 -10.47 -6.64 3.60
CA ALA A 69 -11.71 -7.37 3.36
C ALA A 69 -12.04 -8.37 4.48
N GLN A 70 -11.02 -9.05 5.03
CA GLN A 70 -11.19 -9.93 6.20
C GLN A 70 -11.55 -9.14 7.47
N LEU A 71 -11.14 -7.87 7.57
CA LEU A 71 -11.53 -6.95 8.64
C LEU A 71 -12.89 -6.25 8.38
N GLY A 72 -13.61 -6.64 7.33
CA GLY A 72 -14.91 -6.09 6.98
C GLY A 72 -14.85 -4.82 6.14
N HIS A 73 -13.69 -4.42 5.64
CA HIS A 73 -13.58 -3.32 4.68
C HIS A 73 -14.17 -3.74 3.33
N LEU A 74 -15.30 -3.14 2.98
CA LEU A 74 -15.90 -3.31 1.67
C LEU A 74 -15.30 -2.26 0.72
N PRO A 75 -14.79 -2.64 -0.46
CA PRO A 75 -14.41 -1.66 -1.47
C PRO A 75 -15.65 -0.83 -1.79
N ALA A 76 -15.49 0.49 -1.88
CA ALA A 76 -16.56 1.37 -2.31
C ALA A 76 -17.06 0.86 -3.68
N GLY A 77 -18.26 0.28 -3.71
CA GLY A 77 -18.88 -0.14 -4.96
C GLY A 77 -18.99 1.06 -5.91
N PRO A 78 -19.05 0.83 -7.23
CA PRO A 78 -19.25 1.92 -8.17
C PRO A 78 -20.65 2.51 -7.96
N GLY A 79 -20.78 3.59 -7.17
CA GLY A 79 -22.01 4.38 -7.06
C GLY A 79 -22.67 4.49 -5.69
N GLY A 80 -21.92 4.72 -4.60
CA GLY A 80 -22.52 5.14 -3.33
C GLY A 80 -22.89 6.62 -3.30
N THR A 81 -23.95 7.03 -4.01
CA THR A 81 -24.74 8.21 -3.62
C THR A 81 -25.75 7.76 -2.58
N GLY A 82 -25.61 8.27 -1.36
CA GLY A 82 -26.57 8.20 -0.26
C GLY A 82 -26.32 9.37 0.66
#